data_AF-A0A643EVM5-F1
#
_entry.id   AF-A0A643EVM5-F1
#
_cell.length_a   1.000
_cell.length_b   1.000
_cell.length_c   1.000
_cell.angle_alpha   90.00
_cell.angle_beta   90.00
_cell.angle_gamma   90.00
#
_symmetry.space_group_name_H-M   'P 1'
#
loop_
_entity.id
_entity.type
_entity.pdbx_description
1 polymer ?
#
loop_
_entity_poly.entity_id
_entity_poly.type
_entity_poly.pdbx_seq_one_letter_code
_entity_poly.pdbx_strand_id
1 'polypeptide(L)'
;MSSIHLFDLAARQAQWLSVRQATVAGNVANANTPDFRARDVQPFADVLDKTQLTMAATSPQHLEAEANGIAGARLRPEDITEQTHSGNTVDVEREMMKAGEVAREYSLNTSIVKAFHRMMLSVARG
;
A
#
# COMPACT_ATOMS: atom_id res chain seq x y z
N MET A 1 20.97 19.18 3.41
CA MET A 1 20.40 18.23 4.40
C MET A 1 19.29 17.47 3.69
N SER A 2 19.51 16.21 3.34
CA SER A 2 18.50 15.31 2.76
C SER A 2 17.33 15.20 3.73
N SER A 3 16.31 16.03 3.52
CA SER A 3 15.14 16.15 4.38
C SER A 3 14.42 14.81 4.46
N ILE A 4 14.39 14.25 5.66
CA ILE A 4 13.79 13.00 6.12
C ILE A 4 12.67 12.45 5.20
N HIS A 5 13.05 11.74 4.14
CA HIS A 5 12.11 11.05 3.24
C HIS A 5 11.51 9.81 3.89
N LEU A 6 12.08 9.33 5.00
CA LEU A 6 11.62 8.13 5.67
C LEU A 6 10.20 8.27 6.22
N PHE A 7 9.86 9.37 6.88
CA PHE A 7 8.51 9.52 7.46
C PHE A 7 7.44 9.60 6.39
N ASP A 8 7.74 10.26 5.27
CA ASP A 8 6.85 10.30 4.11
C ASP A 8 6.69 8.90 3.50
N LEU A 9 7.79 8.16 3.29
CA LEU A 9 7.74 6.77 2.82
C LEU A 9 6.95 5.85 3.77
N ALA A 10 7.18 5.98 5.09
CA ALA A 10 6.47 5.23 6.11
C ALA A 10 4.97 5.56 6.12
N ALA A 11 4.60 6.84 5.99
CA ALA A 11 3.22 7.27 5.89
C ALA A 11 2.55 6.73 4.61
N ARG A 12 3.23 6.78 3.47
CA ARG A 12 2.75 6.21 2.20
C ARG A 12 2.57 4.69 2.28
N GLN A 13 3.51 3.99 2.88
CA GLN A 13 3.40 2.54 3.09
C GLN A 13 2.24 2.22 4.04
N ALA A 14 2.04 2.99 5.12
CA ALA A 14 0.91 2.80 6.03
C ALA A 14 -0.44 3.01 5.33
N GLN A 15 -0.54 4.01 4.46
CA GLN A 15 -1.73 4.23 3.64
C GLN A 15 -1.97 3.06 2.67
N TRP A 16 -0.92 2.57 2.01
CA TRP A 16 -0.99 1.40 1.14
C TRP A 16 -1.47 0.14 1.89
N LEU A 17 -0.92 -0.10 3.10
CA LEU A 17 -1.33 -1.20 3.97
C LEU A 17 -2.81 -1.10 4.38
N SER A 18 -3.30 0.11 4.65
CA SER A 18 -4.71 0.34 4.98
C SER A 18 -5.63 -0.05 3.80
N VAL A 19 -5.26 0.31 2.57
CA VAL A 19 -6.00 -0.08 1.37
C VAL A 19 -5.96 -1.60 1.18
N ARG A 20 -4.81 -2.24 1.40
CA ARG A 20 -4.68 -3.71 1.31
C ARG A 20 -5.52 -4.41 2.37
N GLN A 21 -5.53 -3.91 3.61
CA GLN A 21 -6.39 -4.43 4.68
C GLN A 21 -7.87 -4.36 4.30
N ALA A 22 -8.33 -3.21 3.79
CA ALA A 22 -9.72 -3.03 3.36
C ALA A 22 -10.08 -3.97 2.20
N THR A 23 -9.16 -4.20 1.28
CA THR A 23 -9.34 -5.11 0.14
C THR A 23 -9.49 -6.56 0.61
N VAL A 24 -8.59 -7.03 1.47
CA VAL A 24 -8.65 -8.39 2.06
C VAL A 24 -9.94 -8.57 2.87
N ALA A 25 -10.31 -7.59 3.71
CA ALA A 25 -11.57 -7.62 4.45
C ALA A 25 -12.79 -7.68 3.51
N GLY A 26 -12.74 -6.95 2.39
CA GLY A 26 -13.76 -6.98 1.35
C GLY A 26 -13.89 -8.35 0.68
N ASN A 27 -12.77 -9.01 0.37
CA ASN A 27 -12.78 -10.38 -0.18
C ASN A 27 -13.43 -11.36 0.80
N VAL A 28 -13.02 -11.32 2.08
CA VAL A 28 -13.55 -12.18 3.14
C VAL A 28 -15.06 -11.97 3.31
N ALA A 29 -15.52 -10.72 3.31
CA ALA A 29 -16.94 -10.40 3.40
C ALA A 29 -17.76 -10.97 2.21
N ASN A 30 -17.13 -11.12 1.04
CA ASN A 30 -17.75 -11.67 -0.16
C ASN A 30 -17.39 -13.14 -0.43
N ALA A 31 -16.86 -13.86 0.56
CA ALA A 31 -16.46 -15.26 0.40
C ALA A 31 -17.62 -16.20 0.01
N ASN A 32 -18.87 -15.82 0.30
CA ASN A 32 -20.06 -16.59 -0.06
C ASN A 32 -20.89 -15.92 -1.17
N THR A 33 -20.35 -14.91 -1.85
CA THR A 33 -21.04 -14.22 -2.96
C THR A 33 -20.75 -14.97 -4.27
N PRO A 34 -21.79 -15.48 -4.98
CA PRO A 34 -21.60 -16.12 -6.29
C PRO A 34 -20.90 -15.20 -7.29
N ASP A 35 -20.10 -15.78 -8.19
CA ASP A 35 -19.35 -15.08 -9.25
C ASP A 35 -18.40 -13.95 -8.77
N PHE A 36 -18.14 -13.85 -7.47
CA PHE A 36 -17.24 -12.85 -6.93
C PHE A 36 -15.77 -13.17 -7.30
N ARG A 37 -15.01 -12.12 -7.60
CA ARG A 37 -13.59 -12.22 -7.94
C ARG A 37 -12.75 -11.50 -6.90
N ALA A 38 -11.89 -12.26 -6.23
CA ALA A 38 -10.91 -11.75 -5.29
C ALA A 38 -9.99 -10.70 -5.96
N ARG A 39 -9.67 -9.65 -5.21
CA ARG A 39 -8.78 -8.58 -5.64
C ARG A 39 -7.64 -8.43 -4.64
N ASP A 40 -6.49 -7.98 -5.10
CA ASP A 40 -5.42 -7.55 -4.21
C ASP A 40 -4.87 -6.19 -4.66
N VAL A 41 -4.10 -5.55 -3.81
CA VAL A 41 -3.44 -4.28 -4.12
C VAL A 41 -2.13 -4.57 -4.85
N GLN A 42 -1.77 -3.74 -5.82
CA GLN A 42 -0.45 -3.83 -6.46
C GLN A 42 0.67 -3.75 -5.40
N PRO A 43 1.77 -4.50 -5.57
CA PRO A 43 2.92 -4.46 -4.66
C PRO A 43 3.39 -3.02 -4.40
N PHE A 44 3.75 -2.72 -3.15
CA PHE A 44 4.17 -1.38 -2.76
C PHE A 44 5.38 -0.87 -3.57
N ALA A 45 6.33 -1.76 -3.90
CA ALA A 45 7.48 -1.42 -4.74
C ALA A 45 7.05 -0.85 -6.10
N ASP A 46 6.09 -1.49 -6.77
CA ASP A 46 5.57 -1.04 -8.07
C ASP A 46 4.83 0.31 -7.97
N VAL A 47 4.21 0.59 -6.82
CA VAL A 47 3.57 1.88 -6.54
C VAL A 47 4.64 2.97 -6.36
N LEU A 48 5.75 2.63 -5.70
CA LEU A 48 6.86 3.55 -5.48
C LEU A 48 7.63 3.86 -6.78
N ASP A 49 7.91 2.85 -7.60
CA ASP A 49 8.62 3.00 -8.87
C ASP A 49 7.87 3.88 -9.87
N LYS A 50 6.53 3.80 -9.89
CA LYS A 50 5.68 4.69 -10.70
C LYS A 50 5.67 6.14 -10.20
N THR A 51 6.09 6.38 -8.97
CA THR A 51 6.17 7.73 -8.38
C THR A 51 7.49 8.44 -8.72
N GLN A 52 8.45 7.75 -9.34
CA GLN A 52 9.83 8.25 -9.49
C GLN A 52 10.13 9.09 -10.74
N LEU A 53 9.13 9.57 -11.50
CA LEU A 53 9.37 10.42 -12.68
C LEU A 53 8.44 11.64 -12.74
N THR A 54 8.46 12.49 -11.73
CA THR A 54 8.11 13.91 -11.90
C THR A 54 9.37 14.71 -12.17
N MET A 55 9.60 15.07 -13.44
CA MET A 55 10.69 15.98 -13.82
C MET A 55 10.50 17.33 -13.12
N ALA A 56 11.57 17.86 -12.50
CA ALA A 56 11.56 19.21 -11.95
C ALA A 56 11.49 20.21 -13.11
N ALA A 57 10.39 20.97 -13.22
CA ALA A 57 10.25 22.03 -14.20
C ALA A 57 11.23 23.17 -13.88
N THR A 58 12.09 23.54 -14.84
CA THR A 58 13.08 24.62 -14.66
C THR A 58 12.49 26.01 -14.93
N SER A 59 11.27 26.08 -15.46
CA SER A 59 10.57 27.33 -15.76
C SER A 59 9.06 27.17 -15.55
N PRO A 60 8.38 28.17 -14.96
CA PRO A 60 6.92 28.15 -14.77
C PRO A 60 6.11 28.16 -16.07
N GLN A 61 6.74 28.37 -17.23
CA GLN A 61 6.10 28.31 -18.57
C GLN A 61 6.31 26.97 -19.28
N HIS A 62 7.03 26.02 -18.67
CA HIS A 62 7.46 24.82 -19.40
C HIS A 62 6.53 23.61 -19.23
N LEU A 63 5.61 23.55 -18.27
CA LEU A 63 4.65 22.45 -18.15
C LEU A 63 3.36 22.88 -17.41
N GLU A 64 2.28 23.16 -18.15
CA GLU A 64 0.92 22.98 -17.62
C GLU A 64 0.60 21.48 -17.67
N ALA A 65 0.76 20.80 -16.55
CA ALA A 65 0.12 19.52 -16.31
C ALA A 65 -0.37 19.55 -14.87
N GLU A 66 -1.69 19.71 -14.72
CA GLU A 66 -2.37 19.59 -13.44
C GLU A 66 -1.91 18.33 -12.72
N ALA A 67 -1.36 18.51 -11.52
CA ALA A 67 -1.04 17.44 -10.61
C ALA A 67 -2.37 16.79 -10.18
N ASN A 68 -2.81 15.78 -10.93
CA ASN A 68 -3.81 14.86 -10.43
C ASN A 68 -3.23 14.19 -9.19
N GLY A 69 -3.82 14.55 -8.04
CA GLY A 69 -3.48 13.98 -6.75
C GLY A 69 -3.47 12.46 -6.81
N ILE A 70 -2.51 11.89 -6.07
CA ILE A 70 -2.39 10.51 -5.61
C ILE A 70 -3.40 9.58 -6.29
N ALA A 71 -3.01 8.98 -7.41
CA ALA A 71 -3.76 7.86 -7.95
C ALA A 71 -3.74 6.75 -6.88
N GLY A 72 -4.86 6.58 -6.18
CA GLY A 72 -5.04 5.60 -5.12
C GLY A 72 -4.53 4.24 -5.57
N ALA A 73 -3.97 3.48 -4.62
CA ALA A 73 -3.36 2.18 -4.89
C ALA A 73 -4.26 1.35 -5.81
N ARG A 74 -3.77 1.08 -7.03
CA ARG A 74 -4.57 0.42 -8.06
C ARG A 74 -4.74 -1.04 -7.67
N LEU A 75 -5.99 -1.50 -7.62
CA LEU A 75 -6.31 -2.91 -7.39
C LEU A 75 -5.91 -3.72 -8.63
N ARG A 76 -5.25 -4.86 -8.44
CA ARG A 76 -5.00 -5.87 -9.48
C ARG A 76 -5.94 -7.06 -9.23
N PRO A 77 -6.51 -7.67 -10.27
CA PRO A 77 -7.11 -9.01 -10.14
C PRO A 77 -6.05 -9.95 -9.55
N GLU A 78 -6.40 -10.76 -8.55
CA GLU A 78 -5.48 -11.80 -8.07
C GLU A 78 -5.24 -12.81 -9.21
N ASP A 79 -4.01 -13.33 -9.30
CA ASP A 79 -3.69 -14.45 -10.18
C ASP A 79 -4.48 -15.67 -9.68
N ILE A 80 -5.55 -16.00 -10.40
CA ILE A 80 -6.60 -16.93 -9.98
C ILE A 80 -6.00 -18.34 -9.86
N THR A 81 -5.78 -18.82 -8.64
CA THR A 81 -5.22 -20.16 -8.38
C THR A 81 -6.30 -21.22 -8.23
N GLU A 82 -7.48 -20.90 -7.68
CA GLU A 82 -8.60 -21.86 -7.54
C GLU A 82 -9.96 -21.17 -7.70
N GLN A 83 -10.91 -21.88 -8.32
CA GLN A 83 -12.32 -21.48 -8.46
C GLN A 83 -13.18 -22.47 -7.66
N THR A 84 -14.00 -21.97 -6.75
CA THR A 84 -14.98 -22.83 -6.05
C THR A 84 -16.11 -23.24 -7.00
N HIS A 85 -16.86 -24.29 -6.65
CA HIS A 85 -18.00 -24.80 -7.43
C HIS A 85 -19.08 -23.74 -7.72
N SER A 86 -19.12 -22.64 -6.96
CA SER A 86 -20.02 -21.50 -7.16
C SER A 86 -19.47 -20.39 -8.08
N GLY A 87 -18.28 -20.55 -8.67
CA GLY A 87 -17.64 -19.55 -9.52
C GLY A 87 -16.95 -18.41 -8.76
N ASN A 88 -17.00 -18.42 -7.42
CA ASN A 88 -16.22 -17.50 -6.59
C ASN A 88 -14.72 -17.88 -6.61
N THR A 89 -13.83 -16.89 -6.58
CA THR A 89 -12.38 -17.09 -6.53
C THR A 89 -11.76 -16.77 -5.16
N VAL A 90 -12.58 -16.45 -4.15
CA VAL A 90 -12.11 -16.13 -2.79
C VAL A 90 -11.78 -17.42 -2.04
N ASP A 91 -10.52 -17.54 -1.62
CA ASP A 91 -10.05 -18.52 -0.65
C ASP A 91 -9.89 -17.84 0.72
N VAL A 92 -10.77 -18.17 1.66
CA VAL A 92 -10.79 -17.54 2.99
C VAL A 92 -9.52 -17.84 3.78
N GLU A 93 -8.94 -19.03 3.66
CA GLU A 93 -7.71 -19.38 4.38
C GLU A 93 -6.55 -18.51 3.88
N ARG A 94 -6.47 -18.33 2.56
CA ARG A 94 -5.50 -17.45 1.93
C ARG A 94 -5.72 -15.98 2.27
N GLU A 95 -6.96 -15.50 2.29
CA GLU A 95 -7.25 -14.13 2.74
C GLU A 95 -6.88 -13.90 4.22
N MET A 96 -7.08 -14.89 5.09
CA MET A 96 -6.63 -14.79 6.49
C MET A 96 -5.11 -14.74 6.61
N MET A 97 -4.37 -15.49 5.78
CA MET A 97 -2.91 -15.38 5.72
C MET A 97 -2.47 -13.97 5.29
N LYS A 98 -3.10 -13.40 4.25
CA LYS A 98 -2.84 -12.02 3.80
C LYS A 98 -3.16 -11.00 4.89
N ALA A 99 -4.25 -11.16 5.64
CA ALA A 99 -4.56 -10.30 6.77
C ALA A 99 -3.47 -10.33 7.85
N GLY A 100 -2.93 -11.51 8.14
CA GLY A 100 -1.78 -11.68 9.03
C GLY A 100 -0.50 -11.02 8.53
N GLU A 101 -0.23 -11.07 7.23
CA GLU A 101 0.89 -10.33 6.60
C GLU A 101 0.74 -8.83 6.78
N VAL A 102 -0.44 -8.28 6.45
CA VAL A 102 -0.72 -6.85 6.59
C VAL A 102 -0.51 -6.38 8.03
N ALA A 103 -0.97 -7.14 9.02
CA ALA A 103 -0.76 -6.82 10.44
C ALA A 103 0.73 -6.82 10.84
N ARG A 104 1.53 -7.78 10.33
CA ARG A 104 2.98 -7.83 10.55
C ARG A 104 3.68 -6.63 9.92
N GLU A 105 3.35 -6.30 8.67
CA GLU A 105 3.93 -5.16 7.95
C GLU A 105 3.61 -3.81 8.62
N TYR A 106 2.38 -3.65 9.12
CA TYR A 106 1.97 -2.45 9.87
C TYR A 106 2.77 -2.28 11.18
N SER A 107 3.01 -3.39 11.87
CA SER A 107 3.81 -3.44 13.11
C SER A 107 5.27 -3.07 12.84
N LEU A 108 5.84 -3.56 11.74
CA LEU A 108 7.19 -3.22 11.30
C LEU A 108 7.32 -1.73 10.96
N ASN A 109 6.42 -1.19 10.14
CA ASN A 109 6.41 0.22 9.77
C ASN A 109 6.38 1.12 11.02
N THR A 110 5.46 0.83 11.95
CA THR A 110 5.34 1.57 13.21
C THR A 110 6.64 1.48 14.04
N SER A 111 7.30 0.33 14.04
CA SER A 111 8.56 0.13 14.76
C SER A 111 9.71 0.95 14.16
N ILE A 112 9.79 1.04 12.83
CA ILE A 112 10.75 1.88 12.11
C ILE A 112 10.54 3.35 12.47
N VAL A 113 9.30 3.87 12.35
CA VAL A 113 8.97 5.25 12.70
C VAL A 113 9.36 5.58 14.14
N LYS A 114 9.06 4.69 15.09
CA LYS A 114 9.45 4.85 16.50
C LYS A 114 10.95 4.91 16.69
N ALA A 115 11.71 4.03 16.02
CA ALA A 115 13.17 3.99 16.14
C ALA A 115 13.82 5.30 15.66
N PHE A 116 13.40 5.80 14.50
CA PHE A 116 13.92 7.06 13.95
C PHE A 116 13.48 8.27 14.76
N HIS A 117 12.26 8.28 15.27
CA HIS A 117 11.80 9.33 16.17
C HIS A 117 12.66 9.40 17.45
N ARG A 118 12.98 8.26 18.05
CA ARG A 118 13.90 8.19 19.20
C ARG A 118 15.30 8.72 18.86
N MET A 119 15.84 8.36 17.70
CA MET A 119 17.13 8.86 17.23
C MET A 119 17.13 10.38 17.02
N MET A 120 16.06 10.96 16.45
CA MET A 120 15.94 12.41 16.35
C MET A 120 15.92 13.08 17.72
N LEU A 121 15.15 12.55 18.67
CA LEU A 121 15.07 13.09 20.02
C LEU A 121 16.40 12.97 20.77
N SER A 122 17.19 11.92 20.55
CA SER A 122 18.51 11.78 21.19
C SER A 122 19.51 12.81 20.69
N VAL A 123 19.46 13.16 19.39
CA VAL A 123 20.32 14.20 18.81
C VAL A 123 19.86 15.60 19.22
N ALA A 124 18.55 15.85 19.29
CA ALA A 124 18.02 17.16 19.65
C ALA A 124 18.16 17.53 21.13
N ARG A 125 18.40 16.54 22.00
CA ARG A 125 18.64 16.74 23.44
C ARG A 125 20.13 16.70 23.83
N GLY A 126 21.02 16.45 22.86
CA GLY A 126 22.47 16.45 23.04
C GLY A 126 23.10 17.78 22.67
#